data_AF-A0A2V1B4L3-F1
#
_entry.id   AF-A0A2V1B4L3-F1
#
_cell.length_a   1.000
_cell.length_b   1.000
_cell.length_c   1.000
_cell.angle_alpha   90.00
_cell.angle_beta   90.00
_cell.angle_gamma   90.00
#
_symmetry.space_group_name_H-M   'P 1'
#
loop_
_entity.id
_entity.type
_entity.pdbx_description
1 polymer ?
#
loop_
_entity_poly.entity_id
_entity_poly.type
_entity_poly.pdbx_seq_one_letter_code
_entity_poly.pdbx_strand_id
1 'polypeptide(L)'
;NPKQTLTLLINVKIGGKETWPWVLKQLEPLRERGWLTFVEGDVLYRRAVTVVGTGNTRFDVLTANETYRDAFCDAPLDTINSPPPLSPPVSSPEIDDPSSLSSETISSPQSSQGENSDLGQGLSGTTPTSSFTTLNSHYASVSLHKAIGRIWHGRLSPSQLDIIRGQVRGAHRRGLKARYWDLPAWPLGLRDYVWEVLSSILYHLSSIGKPTSV
;
A
#
# COMPACT_ATOMS: atom_id res chain seq x y z
N ASN A 1 13.31 2.60 20.43
CA ASN A 1 13.20 3.98 19.92
C ASN A 1 11.89 4.58 20.44
N PRO A 2 11.91 5.54 21.37
CA PRO A 2 10.68 6.08 22.00
C PRO A 2 9.73 6.82 21.04
N LYS A 3 10.14 7.03 19.77
CA LYS A 3 9.29 7.55 18.68
C LYS A 3 8.54 6.45 17.91
N GLN A 4 8.73 5.17 18.26
CA GLN A 4 8.10 4.06 17.57
C GLN A 4 6.66 3.90 18.05
N THR A 5 5.71 4.21 17.17
CA THR A 5 4.28 4.02 17.43
C THR A 5 3.93 2.54 17.29
N LEU A 6 3.07 2.04 18.18
CA LEU A 6 2.46 0.72 18.04
C LEU A 6 1.47 0.79 16.87
N THR A 7 1.59 -0.12 15.90
CA THR A 7 0.58 -0.21 14.82
C THR A 7 -0.27 -1.46 15.01
N LEU A 8 -1.59 -1.28 15.09
CA LEU A 8 -2.57 -2.35 15.19
C LEU A 8 -3.12 -2.64 13.79
N LEU A 9 -2.72 -3.77 13.20
CA LEU A 9 -3.30 -4.26 11.95
C LEU A 9 -4.52 -5.11 12.29
N ILE A 10 -5.71 -4.60 11.98
CA ILE A 10 -6.99 -5.26 12.26
C ILE A 10 -7.49 -5.90 10.98
N ASN A 11 -7.33 -7.22 10.88
CA ASN A 11 -7.77 -7.98 9.72
C ASN A 11 -9.25 -8.38 9.84
N VAL A 12 -10.12 -7.74 9.08
CA VAL A 12 -11.53 -8.14 8.96
C VAL A 12 -11.65 -9.21 7.88
N LYS A 13 -12.23 -10.37 8.20
CA LYS A 13 -12.36 -11.48 7.24
C LYS A 13 -13.68 -11.45 6.46
N ILE A 14 -14.78 -11.04 7.09
CA ILE A 14 -16.14 -11.12 6.54
C ILE A 14 -16.93 -9.89 6.98
N GLY A 15 -17.91 -9.44 6.18
CA GLY A 15 -18.88 -8.41 6.58
C GLY A 15 -18.22 -7.10 6.99
N GLY A 16 -17.33 -6.57 6.14
CA GLY A 16 -16.50 -5.41 6.46
C GLY A 16 -17.31 -4.18 6.87
N LYS A 17 -18.42 -3.93 6.15
CA LYS A 17 -19.32 -2.79 6.38
C LYS A 17 -20.01 -2.88 7.74
N GLU A 18 -20.41 -4.08 8.14
CA GLU A 18 -21.14 -4.35 9.37
C GLU A 18 -20.21 -4.49 10.58
N THR A 19 -19.01 -5.05 10.37
CA THR A 19 -18.04 -5.35 11.45
C THR A 19 -17.29 -4.10 11.89
N TRP A 20 -16.95 -3.20 10.96
CA TRP A 20 -16.07 -2.08 11.24
C TRP A 20 -16.59 -1.10 12.33
N PRO A 21 -17.88 -0.74 12.38
CA PRO A 21 -18.41 0.10 13.46
C PRO A 21 -18.19 -0.50 14.86
N TRP A 22 -18.25 -1.83 15.01
CA TRP A 22 -17.97 -2.50 16.27
C TRP A 22 -16.50 -2.40 16.66
N VAL A 23 -15.60 -2.49 15.68
CA VAL A 23 -14.16 -2.26 15.90
C VAL A 23 -13.93 -0.85 16.43
N LEU A 24 -14.51 0.18 15.79
CA LEU A 24 -14.37 1.57 16.23
C LEU A 24 -14.88 1.80 17.65
N LYS A 25 -15.97 1.10 18.03
CA LYS A 25 -16.49 1.10 19.41
C LYS A 25 -15.51 0.49 20.41
N GLN A 26 -14.83 -0.59 20.06
CA GLN A 26 -13.82 -1.22 20.93
C GLN A 26 -12.54 -0.36 21.06
N LEU A 27 -12.32 0.59 20.15
CA LEU A 27 -11.20 1.53 20.21
C LEU A 27 -11.50 2.75 21.08
N GLU A 28 -12.73 2.94 21.56
CA GLU A 28 -13.13 4.09 22.39
C GLU A 28 -12.21 4.33 23.60
N PRO A 29 -11.82 3.30 24.38
CA PRO A 29 -10.94 3.53 25.53
C PRO A 29 -9.54 4.04 25.15
N LEU A 30 -9.08 3.80 23.91
CA LEU A 30 -7.80 4.32 23.41
C LEU A 30 -7.97 5.75 22.88
N ARG A 31 -9.15 6.05 22.30
CA ARG A 31 -9.56 7.37 21.81
C ARG A 31 -9.67 8.37 22.96
N GLU A 32 -10.42 8.01 24.01
CA GLU A 32 -10.60 8.85 25.22
C GLU A 32 -9.28 9.17 25.92
N ARG A 33 -8.31 8.26 25.86
CA ARG A 33 -6.95 8.45 26.42
C ARG A 33 -6.02 9.25 25.49
N GLY A 34 -6.47 9.65 24.30
CA GLY A 34 -5.68 10.39 23.32
C GLY A 34 -4.53 9.59 22.70
N TRP A 35 -4.62 8.26 22.71
CA TRP A 35 -3.54 7.38 22.24
C TRP A 35 -3.60 7.07 20.74
N LEU A 36 -4.76 7.24 20.11
CA LEU A 36 -4.96 6.92 18.69
C LEU A 36 -4.41 8.02 17.79
N THR A 37 -3.70 7.62 16.74
CA THR A 37 -3.35 8.48 15.61
C THR A 37 -4.62 8.75 14.83
N PHE A 38 -4.88 10.01 14.52
CA PHE A 38 -6.12 10.41 13.85
C PHE A 38 -5.87 11.52 12.82
N VAL A 39 -6.86 11.70 11.97
CA VAL A 39 -6.98 12.79 11.00
C VAL A 39 -8.19 13.61 11.40
N GLU A 40 -8.00 14.92 11.47
CA GLU A 40 -9.08 15.88 11.66
C GLU A 40 -8.94 16.96 10.59
N GLY A 41 -9.97 17.11 9.75
CA GLY A 41 -9.87 17.81 8.47
C GLY A 41 -8.76 17.19 7.60
N ASP A 42 -7.79 18.01 7.18
CA ASP A 42 -6.63 17.58 6.37
C ASP A 42 -5.34 17.41 7.18
N VAL A 43 -5.43 17.35 8.51
CA VAL A 43 -4.26 17.30 9.40
C VAL A 43 -4.14 15.93 10.06
N LEU A 44 -2.97 15.31 9.92
CA LEU A 44 -2.63 14.03 10.57
C LEU A 44 -1.94 14.25 11.93
N TYR A 45 -2.57 13.79 13.00
CA TYR A 45 -2.07 13.83 14.37
C TYR A 45 -1.52 12.46 14.79
N ARG A 46 -0.19 12.32 14.80
CA ARG A 46 0.48 11.07 15.21
C ARG A 46 0.46 10.90 16.74
N ARG A 47 0.04 9.72 17.20
CA ARG A 47 0.00 9.33 18.63
C ARG A 47 0.62 7.94 18.83
N ALA A 48 0.55 7.44 20.07
CA ALA A 48 1.19 6.19 20.47
C ALA A 48 0.71 4.96 19.68
N VAL A 49 -0.54 4.93 19.24
CA VAL A 49 -1.18 3.84 18.54
C VAL A 49 -1.65 4.31 17.15
N THR A 50 -1.39 3.54 16.10
CA THR A 50 -1.97 3.74 14.77
C THR A 50 -2.79 2.52 14.40
N VAL A 51 -4.06 2.71 14.04
CA VAL A 51 -4.96 1.60 13.68
C VAL A 51 -5.04 1.48 12.17
N VAL A 52 -4.82 0.28 11.64
CA VAL A 52 -4.88 0.00 10.21
C VAL A 52 -5.87 -1.14 9.96
N GLY A 53 -6.95 -0.85 9.24
CA GLY A 53 -7.90 -1.86 8.78
C GLY A 53 -7.35 -2.62 7.57
N THR A 54 -7.36 -3.94 7.64
CA THR A 54 -6.90 -4.85 6.59
C THR A 54 -7.96 -5.90 6.26
N GLY A 55 -7.72 -6.72 5.23
CA GLY A 55 -8.67 -7.69 4.70
C GLY A 55 -9.86 -6.99 4.04
N ASN A 56 -11.06 -7.38 4.47
CA ASN A 56 -12.34 -6.89 3.98
C ASN A 56 -12.79 -5.56 4.61
N THR A 57 -11.93 -4.86 5.35
CA THR A 57 -12.23 -3.49 5.76
C THR A 57 -12.34 -2.60 4.52
N ARG A 58 -13.56 -2.11 4.23
CA ARG A 58 -13.83 -1.35 3.02
C ARG A 58 -13.28 0.07 3.12
N PHE A 59 -12.75 0.57 2.01
CA PHE A 59 -12.19 1.91 1.90
C PHE A 59 -13.26 2.98 2.13
N ASP A 60 -14.41 2.89 1.46
CA ASP A 60 -15.54 3.82 1.59
C ASP A 60 -16.02 3.97 3.04
N VAL A 61 -16.11 2.88 3.79
CA VAL A 61 -16.49 2.89 5.22
C VAL A 61 -15.44 3.57 6.07
N LEU A 62 -14.16 3.31 5.80
CA LEU A 62 -13.05 3.95 6.51
C LEU A 62 -12.96 5.44 6.22
N THR A 63 -13.27 5.88 5.00
CA THR A 63 -13.16 7.28 4.58
C THR A 63 -14.47 8.06 4.62
N ALA A 64 -15.58 7.45 5.04
CA ALA A 64 -16.92 8.07 5.04
C ALA A 64 -17.00 9.34 5.88
N ASN A 65 -16.30 9.38 7.02
CA ASN A 65 -16.24 10.58 7.84
C ASN A 65 -15.08 11.46 7.37
N GLU A 66 -15.38 12.57 6.70
CA GLU A 66 -14.38 13.50 6.19
C GLU A 66 -13.80 14.42 7.28
N THR A 67 -14.50 14.58 8.42
CA THR A 67 -14.09 15.53 9.47
C THR A 67 -13.16 14.91 10.51
N TYR A 68 -13.41 13.67 10.95
CA TYR A 68 -12.58 12.98 11.93
C TYR A 68 -12.49 11.47 11.66
N ARG A 69 -11.27 10.92 11.67
CA ARG A 69 -10.99 9.48 11.55
C ARG A 69 -9.77 9.08 12.35
N ASP A 70 -9.80 7.94 13.03
CA ASP A 70 -8.65 7.42 13.78
C ASP A 70 -8.22 6.01 13.38
N ALA A 71 -8.60 5.63 12.17
CA ALA A 71 -8.15 4.42 11.53
C ALA A 71 -7.86 4.65 10.05
N PHE A 72 -6.96 3.84 9.52
CA PHE A 72 -6.39 3.97 8.19
C PHE A 72 -6.56 2.68 7.39
N CYS A 73 -6.64 2.77 6.07
CA CYS A 73 -6.66 1.64 5.16
C CYS A 73 -5.25 1.07 4.97
N ASP A 74 -5.12 -0.26 4.87
CA ASP A 74 -3.96 -0.90 4.26
C ASP A 74 -4.11 -0.89 2.72
N ALA A 75 -3.35 -0.02 2.07
CA ALA A 75 -3.45 0.21 0.64
C ALA A 75 -2.94 -1.01 -0.17
N PRO A 76 -3.51 -1.27 -1.37
CA PRO A 76 -3.05 -2.33 -2.26
C PRO A 76 -1.68 -1.99 -2.88
N LEU A 77 -0.60 -2.61 -2.38
CA LEU A 77 0.77 -2.28 -2.81
C LEU A 77 1.04 -2.61 -4.29
N ASP A 78 0.34 -3.59 -4.85
CA ASP A 78 0.47 -4.01 -6.24
C ASP A 78 -0.10 -3.01 -7.25
N THR A 79 -1.01 -2.13 -6.85
CA THR A 79 -1.63 -1.15 -7.76
C THR A 79 -0.94 0.21 -7.74
N ILE A 80 -0.10 0.49 -6.74
CA ILE A 80 0.60 1.78 -6.58
C ILE A 80 1.98 1.82 -7.23
N ASN A 81 2.19 0.97 -8.24
CA ASN A 81 3.47 0.82 -8.93
C ASN A 81 3.99 2.14 -9.51
N SER A 82 5.30 2.26 -9.53
CA SER A 82 6.03 3.39 -10.09
C SER A 82 7.00 2.83 -11.11
N PRO A 83 6.90 3.24 -12.40
CA PRO A 83 7.96 2.88 -13.34
C PRO A 83 9.31 3.36 -12.78
N PRO A 84 10.41 2.63 -13.04
CA PRO A 84 11.74 3.11 -12.67
C PRO A 84 11.92 4.53 -13.24
N PRO A 85 12.62 5.44 -12.52
CA PRO A 85 12.92 6.74 -13.09
C PRO A 85 13.61 6.51 -14.43
N LEU A 86 12.97 6.94 -15.51
CA LEU A 86 13.56 6.94 -16.84
C LEU A 86 14.91 7.66 -16.69
N SER A 87 15.98 7.02 -17.14
CA SER A 87 17.29 7.65 -17.28
C SER A 87 17.12 9.04 -17.90
N PRO A 88 17.95 10.05 -17.56
CA PRO A 88 17.85 11.38 -18.15
C PRO A 88 17.83 11.25 -19.69
N PRO A 89 17.06 12.09 -20.39
CA PRO A 89 16.88 11.95 -21.82
C PRO A 89 18.24 12.06 -22.49
N VAL A 90 18.73 10.95 -23.06
CA VAL A 90 19.80 10.99 -24.03
C VAL A 90 19.21 11.67 -25.25
N SER A 91 19.58 12.93 -25.44
CA SER A 91 19.33 13.69 -26.64
C SER A 91 19.98 12.97 -27.82
N SER A 92 19.18 12.42 -28.72
CA SER A 92 19.55 12.00 -30.07
C SER A 92 18.35 12.22 -30.99
N PRO A 93 18.57 12.61 -32.26
CA PRO A 93 17.77 13.62 -32.93
C PRO A 93 16.43 13.12 -33.50
N GLU A 94 15.47 14.05 -33.57
CA GLU A 94 14.20 13.94 -34.29
C GLU A 94 14.41 13.41 -35.72
N ILE A 95 13.74 12.30 -36.03
CA ILE A 95 13.34 11.98 -37.39
C ILE A 95 11.81 11.95 -37.39
N ASP A 96 11.23 12.96 -38.05
CA ASP A 96 9.80 13.06 -38.34
C ASP A 96 9.35 11.85 -39.17
N ASP A 97 8.43 11.05 -38.61
CA ASP A 97 7.60 10.13 -39.40
C ASP A 97 6.14 10.21 -38.92
N PRO A 98 5.22 10.83 -39.70
CA PRO A 98 3.83 10.98 -39.34
C PRO A 98 3.00 9.86 -39.99
N SER A 99 2.92 8.68 -39.36
CA SER A 99 1.83 7.74 -39.62
C SER A 99 1.78 6.58 -38.62
N SER A 100 0.85 6.67 -37.68
CA SER A 100 -0.16 5.61 -37.46
C SER A 100 -1.07 6.01 -36.30
N LEU A 101 -2.20 6.60 -36.68
CA LEU A 101 -3.37 6.80 -35.85
C LEU A 101 -4.01 5.41 -35.61
N SER A 102 -4.01 4.93 -34.37
CA SER A 102 -4.97 3.90 -33.94
C SER A 102 -5.33 4.13 -32.48
N SER A 103 -6.45 4.84 -32.30
CA SER A 103 -7.17 4.99 -31.05
C SER A 103 -7.75 3.63 -30.66
N GLU A 104 -7.03 2.84 -29.86
CA GLU A 104 -7.64 1.72 -29.16
C GLU A 104 -8.31 2.25 -27.88
N THR A 105 -9.59 2.57 -28.06
CA THR A 105 -10.60 2.62 -27.02
C THR A 105 -10.58 1.29 -26.26
N ILE A 106 -9.85 1.23 -25.14
CA ILE A 106 -10.01 0.14 -24.17
C ILE A 106 -11.30 0.42 -23.43
N SER A 107 -12.36 -0.22 -23.91
CA SER A 107 -13.66 -0.33 -23.26
C SER A 107 -13.48 -0.76 -21.80
N SER A 108 -13.74 0.18 -20.89
CA SER A 108 -13.95 -0.09 -19.48
C SER A 108 -15.00 -1.20 -19.33
N PRO A 109 -14.73 -2.30 -18.58
CA PRO A 109 -15.81 -3.16 -18.13
C PRO A 109 -16.61 -2.37 -17.12
N GLN A 110 -17.71 -1.79 -17.58
CA GLN A 110 -18.81 -1.32 -16.77
C GLN A 110 -19.42 -2.55 -16.08
N SER A 111 -18.78 -3.02 -15.01
CA SER A 111 -19.42 -3.94 -14.08
C SER A 111 -20.19 -3.10 -13.07
N SER A 112 -21.50 -3.27 -13.09
CA SER A 112 -22.37 -3.07 -11.93
C SER A 112 -21.82 -3.90 -10.77
N GLN A 113 -20.85 -3.36 -10.06
CA GLN A 113 -20.18 -4.01 -8.93
C GLN A 113 -21.15 -4.01 -7.75
N GLY A 114 -21.78 -5.16 -7.50
CA GLY A 114 -22.64 -5.34 -6.34
C GLY A 114 -21.90 -4.98 -5.05
N GLU A 115 -22.63 -4.48 -4.05
CA GLU A 115 -22.11 -4.00 -2.77
C GLU A 115 -21.24 -5.02 -1.99
N ASN A 116 -21.11 -6.26 -2.47
CA ASN A 116 -20.60 -7.42 -1.76
C ASN A 116 -19.39 -8.13 -2.43
N SER A 117 -18.74 -7.56 -3.45
CA SER A 117 -17.52 -8.17 -4.03
C SER A 117 -16.29 -7.92 -3.15
N ASP A 118 -15.69 -8.99 -2.63
CA ASP A 118 -14.34 -8.97 -2.03
C ASP A 118 -13.32 -8.85 -3.18
N LEU A 119 -12.79 -7.64 -3.38
CA LEU A 119 -11.80 -7.35 -4.43
C LEU A 119 -10.36 -7.63 -3.97
N GLY A 120 -10.19 -8.21 -2.78
CA GLY A 120 -8.91 -8.42 -2.14
C GLY A 120 -8.44 -7.21 -1.32
N GLN A 121 -7.28 -7.40 -0.68
CA GLN A 121 -6.70 -6.47 0.29
C GLN A 121 -6.68 -5.03 -0.22
N GLY A 122 -7.42 -4.14 0.44
CA GLY A 122 -7.39 -2.69 0.20
C GLY A 122 -8.14 -2.20 -1.04
N LEU A 123 -8.86 -3.07 -1.76
CA LEU A 123 -9.63 -2.71 -2.96
C LEU A 123 -11.13 -2.63 -2.73
N SER A 124 -11.67 -3.32 -1.72
CA SER A 124 -13.09 -3.29 -1.40
C SER A 124 -13.55 -1.86 -1.06
N GLY A 125 -14.60 -1.39 -1.73
CA GLY A 125 -15.13 -0.03 -1.55
C GLY A 125 -14.30 1.09 -2.22
N THR A 126 -13.36 0.74 -3.11
CA THR A 126 -12.65 1.74 -3.93
C THR A 126 -13.39 2.04 -5.23
N THR A 127 -13.12 3.21 -5.78
CA THR A 127 -13.53 3.67 -7.11
C THR A 127 -12.29 3.87 -7.99
N PRO A 128 -12.44 4.01 -9.33
CA PRO A 128 -11.30 4.32 -10.21
C PRO A 128 -10.55 5.61 -9.86
N THR A 129 -11.18 6.52 -9.12
CA THR A 129 -10.59 7.80 -8.67
C THR A 129 -10.08 7.75 -7.23
N SER A 130 -10.23 6.62 -6.53
CA SER A 130 -9.73 6.47 -5.16
C SER A 130 -8.21 6.62 -5.12
N SER A 131 -7.73 7.40 -4.15
CA SER A 131 -6.29 7.63 -3.95
C SER A 131 -5.88 7.29 -2.54
N PHE A 132 -4.68 6.72 -2.41
CA PHE A 132 -4.09 6.33 -1.13
C PHE A 132 -3.01 7.34 -0.73
N THR A 133 -3.22 8.02 0.39
CA THR A 133 -2.36 9.09 0.92
C THR A 133 -2.12 8.86 2.41
N THR A 134 -1.26 9.66 3.03
CA THR A 134 -1.03 9.59 4.48
C THR A 134 -2.26 9.94 5.33
N LEU A 135 -3.32 10.52 4.74
CA LEU A 135 -4.55 10.90 5.45
C LEU A 135 -5.61 9.80 5.49
N ASN A 136 -5.43 8.75 4.68
CA ASN A 136 -6.35 7.61 4.64
C ASN A 136 -5.64 6.26 4.73
N SER A 137 -4.32 6.22 4.55
CA SER A 137 -3.52 5.01 4.61
C SER A 137 -2.23 5.20 5.40
N HIS A 138 -1.79 4.13 6.05
CA HIS A 138 -0.51 4.08 6.77
C HIS A 138 0.46 3.08 6.14
N TYR A 139 -0.05 1.88 5.82
CA TYR A 139 0.66 0.86 5.08
C TYR A 139 0.13 0.77 3.65
N ALA A 140 0.98 0.24 2.79
CA ALA A 140 0.56 -0.43 1.57
C ALA A 140 1.13 -1.85 1.60
N SER A 141 0.29 -2.86 1.40
CA SER A 141 0.73 -4.26 1.47
C SER A 141 0.20 -5.15 0.36
N VAL A 142 0.91 -6.26 0.13
CA VAL A 142 0.55 -7.30 -0.84
C VAL A 142 1.20 -8.64 -0.47
N SER A 143 0.59 -9.76 -0.87
CA SER A 143 1.25 -11.07 -0.85
C SER A 143 2.47 -11.00 -1.77
N LEU A 144 3.61 -11.52 -1.30
CA LEU A 144 4.80 -11.62 -2.14
C LEU A 144 4.51 -12.46 -3.39
N HIS A 145 3.84 -13.61 -3.23
CA HIS A 145 3.48 -14.46 -4.36
C HIS A 145 2.55 -13.75 -5.35
N LYS A 146 1.58 -12.95 -4.88
CA LYS A 146 0.73 -12.14 -5.77
C LYS A 146 1.54 -11.09 -6.52
N ALA A 147 2.51 -10.46 -5.87
CA ALA A 147 3.30 -9.38 -6.46
C ALA A 147 4.30 -9.87 -7.52
N ILE A 148 5.00 -10.97 -7.25
CA ILE A 148 6.16 -11.38 -8.07
C ILE A 148 6.05 -12.81 -8.64
N GLY A 149 4.99 -13.53 -8.33
CA GLY A 149 4.82 -14.94 -8.71
C GLY A 149 5.74 -15.89 -7.96
N ARG A 150 6.03 -17.04 -8.57
CA ARG A 150 6.90 -18.08 -7.99
C ARG A 150 8.38 -17.71 -8.08
N ILE A 151 9.13 -18.06 -7.04
CA ILE A 151 10.59 -17.91 -7.01
C ILE A 151 11.22 -19.21 -7.48
N TRP A 152 11.82 -19.18 -8.68
CA TRP A 152 12.51 -20.33 -9.25
C TRP A 152 13.98 -20.36 -8.83
N HIS A 153 14.56 -21.55 -8.69
CA HIS A 153 15.98 -21.76 -8.35
C HIS A 153 16.44 -21.11 -7.02
N GLY A 154 15.50 -20.83 -6.11
CA GLY A 154 15.82 -20.29 -4.78
C GLY A 154 16.28 -18.82 -4.78
N ARG A 155 16.11 -18.08 -5.89
CA ARG A 155 16.52 -16.67 -5.99
C ARG A 155 15.50 -15.84 -6.75
N LEU A 156 15.40 -14.56 -6.36
CA LEU A 156 14.59 -13.57 -7.05
C LEU A 156 15.25 -13.20 -8.39
N SER A 157 14.49 -13.23 -9.47
CA SER A 157 14.96 -12.77 -10.78
C SER A 157 15.13 -11.24 -10.80
N PRO A 158 15.90 -10.69 -11.77
CA PRO A 158 15.99 -9.24 -11.96
C PRO A 158 14.62 -8.56 -12.11
N SER A 159 13.71 -9.17 -12.87
CA SER A 159 12.35 -8.63 -13.05
C SER A 159 11.53 -8.63 -11.76
N GLN A 160 11.65 -9.67 -10.94
CA GLN A 160 10.99 -9.72 -9.62
C GLN A 160 11.54 -8.64 -8.69
N LEU A 161 12.85 -8.40 -8.71
CA LEU A 161 13.47 -7.31 -7.95
C LEU A 161 12.99 -5.94 -8.43
N ASP A 162 12.82 -5.74 -9.73
CA ASP A 162 12.36 -4.47 -10.28
C ASP A 162 10.90 -4.17 -9.90
N ILE A 163 10.03 -5.20 -9.88
CA ILE A 163 8.67 -5.08 -9.34
C ILE A 163 8.70 -4.64 -7.88
N ILE A 164 9.50 -5.31 -7.04
CA ILE A 164 9.60 -4.98 -5.60
C ILE A 164 10.10 -3.53 -5.43
N ARG A 165 11.14 -3.13 -6.16
CA ARG A 165 11.67 -1.76 -6.09
C ARG A 165 10.64 -0.73 -6.56
N GLY A 166 9.91 -0.99 -7.64
CA GLY A 166 8.87 -0.11 -8.17
C GLY A 166 7.72 0.10 -7.18
N GLN A 167 7.25 -1.00 -6.57
CA GLN A 167 6.22 -0.97 -5.53
C GLN A 167 6.66 -0.21 -4.28
N VAL A 168 7.85 -0.53 -3.74
CA VAL A 168 8.39 0.14 -2.54
C VAL A 168 8.57 1.64 -2.80
N ARG A 169 9.12 2.03 -3.96
CA ARG A 169 9.21 3.44 -4.36
C ARG A 169 7.83 4.09 -4.44
N GLY A 170 6.84 3.40 -5.03
CA GLY A 170 5.48 3.91 -5.17
C GLY A 170 4.76 4.15 -3.85
N ALA A 171 4.96 3.27 -2.88
CA ALA A 171 4.48 3.47 -1.52
C ALA A 171 5.18 4.66 -0.84
N HIS A 172 6.51 4.71 -0.88
CA HIS A 172 7.29 5.76 -0.22
C HIS A 172 7.00 7.15 -0.81
N ARG A 173 6.80 7.27 -2.12
CA ARG A 173 6.41 8.54 -2.78
C ARG A 173 5.06 9.06 -2.28
N ARG A 174 4.17 8.17 -1.82
CA ARG A 174 2.87 8.52 -1.20
C ARG A 174 2.96 8.69 0.33
N GLY A 175 4.16 8.59 0.91
CA GLY A 175 4.37 8.61 2.35
C GLY A 175 3.89 7.35 3.08
N LEU A 176 3.61 6.27 2.34
CA LEU A 176 3.12 5.01 2.87
C LEU A 176 4.29 4.05 3.13
N LYS A 177 4.14 3.19 4.13
CA LYS A 177 5.11 2.11 4.41
C LYS A 177 4.78 0.88 3.59
N ALA A 178 5.72 0.38 2.79
CA ALA A 178 5.53 -0.88 2.05
C ALA A 178 5.66 -2.10 2.97
N ARG A 179 4.82 -3.13 2.75
CA ARG A 179 4.89 -4.41 3.47
C ARG A 179 4.58 -5.58 2.53
N TYR A 180 5.38 -6.63 2.60
CA TYR A 180 5.08 -7.91 1.96
C TYR A 180 4.65 -8.92 3.02
N TRP A 181 3.64 -9.73 2.70
CA TRP A 181 3.20 -10.86 3.52
C TRP A 181 3.21 -12.15 2.68
N ASP A 182 2.95 -13.30 3.31
CA ASP A 182 3.04 -14.61 2.65
C ASP A 182 4.45 -14.87 2.08
N LEU A 183 5.46 -14.62 2.93
CA LEU A 183 6.86 -14.89 2.61
C LEU A 183 7.13 -16.41 2.69
N PRO A 184 8.06 -16.96 1.90
CA PRO A 184 8.38 -18.38 1.94
C PRO A 184 8.87 -18.78 3.34
N ALA A 185 8.21 -19.76 3.96
CA ALA A 185 8.62 -20.30 5.25
C ALA A 185 9.69 -21.40 5.13
N TRP A 186 9.72 -22.10 3.99
CA TRP A 186 10.63 -23.19 3.68
C TRP A 186 10.92 -23.23 2.16
N PRO A 187 12.12 -23.64 1.70
CA PRO A 187 13.32 -23.99 2.48
C PRO A 187 13.94 -22.81 3.22
N LEU A 188 14.63 -23.09 4.34
CA LEU A 188 15.21 -22.06 5.23
C LEU A 188 16.14 -21.10 4.48
N GLY A 189 16.99 -21.61 3.57
CA GLY A 189 17.87 -20.77 2.77
C GLY A 189 17.12 -19.78 1.87
N LEU A 190 15.97 -20.18 1.31
CA LEU A 190 15.12 -19.27 0.53
C LEU A 190 14.43 -18.24 1.42
N ARG A 191 13.91 -18.66 2.58
CA ARG A 191 13.29 -17.76 3.57
C ARG A 191 14.25 -16.65 3.97
N ASP A 192 15.45 -17.01 4.38
CA ASP A 192 16.45 -16.07 4.91
C ASP A 192 16.93 -15.13 3.79
N TYR A 193 17.18 -15.67 2.59
CA TYR A 193 17.50 -14.85 1.42
C TYR A 193 16.39 -13.82 1.10
N VAL A 194 15.13 -14.24 1.06
CA VAL A 194 14.01 -13.32 0.77
C VAL A 194 13.87 -12.26 1.86
N TRP A 195 14.00 -12.65 3.13
CA TRP A 195 14.00 -11.71 4.25
C TRP A 195 15.08 -10.64 4.06
N GLU A 196 16.32 -11.06 3.83
CA GLU A 196 17.47 -10.14 3.71
C GLU A 196 17.29 -9.17 2.55
N VAL A 197 16.86 -9.66 1.38
CA VAL A 197 16.62 -8.82 0.22
C VAL A 197 15.51 -7.80 0.49
N LEU A 198 14.37 -8.23 1.03
CA LEU A 198 13.26 -7.33 1.32
C LEU A 198 13.65 -6.31 2.38
N SER A 199 14.33 -6.74 3.45
CA SER A 199 14.81 -5.83 4.50
C SER A 199 15.75 -4.79 3.90
N SER A 200 16.74 -5.21 3.12
CA SER A 200 17.69 -4.31 2.46
C SER A 200 16.98 -3.27 1.59
N ILE A 201 16.05 -3.69 0.73
CA ILE A 201 15.31 -2.77 -0.15
C ILE A 201 14.44 -1.81 0.66
N LEU A 202 13.69 -2.30 1.64
CA LEU A 202 12.79 -1.48 2.46
C LEU A 202 13.56 -0.43 3.28
N TYR A 203 14.69 -0.81 3.89
CA TYR A 203 15.52 0.12 4.64
C TYR A 203 16.23 1.13 3.73
N HIS A 204 16.88 0.66 2.66
CA HIS A 204 17.64 1.52 1.77
C HIS A 204 16.76 2.59 1.12
N LEU A 205 15.63 2.19 0.53
CA LEU A 205 14.70 3.14 -0.11
C LEU A 205 13.94 4.02 0.89
N SER A 206 13.91 3.67 2.18
CA SER A 206 13.40 4.55 3.23
C SER A 206 14.42 5.63 3.62
N SER A 207 15.72 5.33 3.52
CA SER A 207 16.81 6.25 3.89
C SER A 207 17.07 7.37 2.87
N ILE A 208 16.86 7.10 1.57
CA ILE A 208 17.15 8.05 0.47
C ILE A 208 16.28 9.33 0.54
N GLY A 209 15.10 9.26 1.16
CA GLY A 209 14.17 10.39 1.27
C GLY A 209 14.34 11.27 2.51
N LYS A 210 15.30 10.98 3.40
CA LYS A 210 15.57 11.83 4.57
C LYS A 210 16.70 12.80 4.22
N PRO A 211 16.51 14.13 4.32
CA PRO A 211 17.63 15.06 4.22
C PRO A 211 18.64 14.69 5.31
N THR A 212 19.91 14.54 4.92
CA THR A 212 21.02 14.46 5.87
C THR A 212 20.98 15.71 6.73
N SER A 213 20.63 15.55 8.00
CA SER A 213 20.80 16.63 8.97
C SER A 213 22.30 16.88 9.09
N VAL A 214 22.73 18.02 8.57
CA VAL A 214 24.06 18.59 8.78
C VAL A 214 24.00 19.45 10.03
#